data_AF-A0A1E7EMR5-F1
#
_entry.id   AF-A0A1E7EMR5-F1
#
_cell.length_a   1.000
_cell.length_b   1.000
_cell.length_c   1.000
_cell.angle_alpha   90.00
_cell.angle_beta   90.00
_cell.angle_gamma   90.00
#
_symmetry.space_group_name_H-M   'P 1'
#
loop_
_entity.id
_entity.type
_entity.pdbx_description
1 polymer ?
#
loop_
_entity_poly.entity_id
_entity_poly.type
_entity_poly.pdbx_seq_one_letter_code
_entity_poly.pdbx_strand_id
1 'polypeptide(L)'
;MTAGALLNPEAFHNIPDKPAIPSKMSGDIVILVFHEEGEVLSTPGHEVPKSPSLFVSADGLTKAGPRVRYTIDLTTASGVVVLIHPDSDIVQLELNFFTIKNPVLDETK
;
A
#
# COMPACT_ATOMS: atom_id res chain seq x y z
N MET A 1 6.66 -15.55 -5.32
CA MET A 1 6.48 -16.69 -6.24
C MET A 1 6.48 -16.17 -7.67
N THR A 2 7.51 -16.43 -8.46
CA THR A 2 7.49 -16.14 -9.90
C THR A 2 6.86 -17.32 -10.62
N ALA A 3 5.89 -17.07 -11.49
CA ALA A 3 5.18 -18.10 -12.26
C ALA A 3 6.11 -19.05 -13.06
N GLY A 4 7.37 -18.63 -13.33
CA GLY A 4 8.39 -19.45 -13.97
C GLY A 4 8.84 -20.69 -13.17
N ALA A 5 8.70 -20.69 -11.84
CA ALA A 5 9.03 -21.84 -11.00
C ALA A 5 8.17 -23.08 -11.27
N LEU A 6 6.93 -22.88 -11.74
CA LEU A 6 6.02 -23.96 -12.10
C LEU A 6 6.39 -24.63 -13.43
N LEU A 7 7.21 -23.98 -14.25
CA LEU A 7 7.59 -24.43 -15.60
C LEU A 7 9.01 -25.03 -15.64
N ASN A 8 9.83 -24.82 -14.61
CA ASN A 8 11.17 -25.37 -14.51
C ASN A 8 11.50 -25.78 -13.07
N PRO A 9 11.25 -27.05 -12.71
CA PRO A 9 11.52 -27.59 -11.37
C PRO A 9 12.98 -27.44 -10.94
N GLU A 10 13.93 -27.64 -11.86
CA GLU A 10 15.36 -27.53 -11.58
C GLU A 10 15.75 -26.10 -11.21
N ALA A 11 15.23 -25.09 -11.93
CA ALA A 11 15.44 -23.69 -11.59
C ALA A 11 14.82 -23.32 -10.24
N PHE A 12 13.67 -23.90 -9.87
CA PHE A 12 13.06 -23.69 -8.57
C PHE A 12 13.93 -24.24 -7.43
N HIS A 13 14.49 -25.44 -7.59
CA HIS A 13 15.40 -26.03 -6.60
C HIS A 13 16.69 -25.22 -6.40
N ASN A 14 17.08 -24.40 -7.38
CA ASN A 14 18.23 -23.51 -7.29
C ASN A 14 17.91 -22.13 -6.67
N ILE A 15 16.65 -21.84 -6.36
CA ILE A 15 16.29 -20.60 -5.64
C ILE A 15 16.70 -20.78 -4.19
N PRO A 16 17.49 -19.85 -3.61
CA PRO A 16 17.90 -19.96 -2.22
C PRO A 16 16.68 -19.88 -1.29
N ASP A 17 16.68 -20.71 -0.25
CA ASP A 17 15.61 -20.76 0.76
C ASP A 17 15.41 -19.42 1.48
N LYS A 18 16.44 -18.57 1.49
CA LYS A 18 16.43 -17.25 2.11
C LYS A 18 16.84 -16.19 1.10
N PRO A 19 16.23 -15.00 1.16
CA PRO A 19 16.69 -13.86 0.38
C PRO A 19 18.12 -13.48 0.76
N ALA A 20 18.81 -12.80 -0.16
CA ALA A 20 20.16 -12.32 0.08
C ALA A 20 20.18 -11.33 1.26
N ILE A 21 21.13 -11.53 2.18
CA ILE A 21 21.38 -10.67 3.35
C ILE A 21 22.78 -10.05 3.19
N PRO A 22 22.96 -8.74 3.42
CA PRO A 22 21.94 -7.75 3.78
C PRO A 22 20.97 -7.46 2.62
N SER A 23 19.74 -7.05 2.94
CA SER A 23 18.80 -6.64 1.91
C SER A 23 19.37 -5.43 1.16
N LYS A 24 19.28 -5.44 -0.16
CA LYS A 24 19.72 -4.31 -1.00
C LYS A 24 18.72 -3.15 -1.04
N MET A 25 17.56 -3.35 -0.42
CA MET A 25 16.43 -2.44 -0.42
C MET A 25 15.89 -2.34 0.99
N SER A 26 15.40 -1.14 1.31
CA SER A 26 14.54 -0.87 2.44
C SER A 26 13.12 -0.69 1.93
N GLY A 27 12.15 -1.05 2.74
CA GLY A 27 10.76 -0.81 2.38
C GLY A 27 9.83 -0.98 3.55
N ASP A 28 8.64 -0.39 3.41
CA ASP A 28 7.56 -0.46 4.38
C ASP A 28 6.21 -0.50 3.67
N ILE A 29 5.20 -0.99 4.38
CA ILE A 29 3.85 -1.19 3.88
C ILE A 29 2.87 -0.49 4.81
N VAL A 30 2.19 0.53 4.28
CA VAL A 30 1.14 1.27 5.00
C VAL A 30 -0.21 0.79 4.50
N ILE A 31 -1.04 0.27 5.42
CA ILE A 31 -2.41 -0.15 5.11
C ILE A 31 -3.36 0.99 5.45
N LEU A 32 -4.22 1.34 4.50
CA LEU A 32 -5.19 2.43 4.66
C LEU A 32 -6.50 1.88 5.25
N VAL A 33 -6.86 2.37 6.43
CA VAL A 33 -8.02 1.90 7.19
C VAL A 33 -9.07 3.01 7.35
N PHE A 34 -10.35 2.63 7.36
CA PHE A 34 -11.46 3.51 7.70
C PHE A 34 -12.00 3.18 9.09
N HIS A 35 -12.16 4.22 9.90
CA HIS A 35 -12.76 4.13 11.24
C HIS A 35 -14.26 4.41 11.24
N GLU A 36 -14.83 4.73 10.07
CA GLU A 36 -16.23 5.09 9.87
C GLU A 36 -16.71 4.50 8.54
N GLU A 37 -18.02 4.32 8.41
CA GLU A 37 -18.68 3.87 7.19
C GLU A 37 -19.59 5.00 6.67
N GLY A 38 -19.60 5.19 5.35
CA GLY A 38 -20.40 6.25 4.73
C GLY A 38 -20.08 6.42 3.25
N GLU A 39 -20.83 7.28 2.57
CA GLU A 39 -20.55 7.64 1.19
C GLU A 39 -19.36 8.62 1.15
N VAL A 40 -18.37 8.33 0.30
CA VAL A 40 -17.18 9.18 0.21
C VAL A 40 -17.49 10.43 -0.61
N LEU A 41 -17.47 11.58 0.07
CA LEU A 41 -17.66 12.89 -0.57
C LEU A 41 -16.36 13.44 -1.14
N SER A 42 -15.24 13.19 -0.46
CA SER A 42 -13.91 13.58 -0.93
C SER A 42 -12.80 12.78 -0.23
N THR A 43 -11.62 12.71 -0.86
CA THR A 43 -10.45 11.96 -0.38
C THR A 43 -9.22 12.87 -0.21
N PRO A 44 -9.29 13.90 0.66
CA PRO A 44 -8.18 14.83 0.84
C PRO A 44 -6.92 14.11 1.35
N GLY A 45 -5.79 14.31 0.68
CA GLY A 45 -4.52 13.66 1.04
C GLY A 45 -4.36 12.22 0.52
N HIS A 46 -5.33 11.68 -0.21
CA HIS A 46 -5.16 10.45 -1.01
C HIS A 46 -4.51 10.73 -2.39
N GLU A 47 -4.03 11.95 -2.61
CA GLU A 47 -3.16 12.25 -3.74
C GLU A 47 -1.86 11.47 -3.54
N VAL A 48 -1.75 10.33 -4.23
CA VAL A 48 -0.54 9.52 -4.24
C VAL A 48 0.65 10.43 -4.56
N PRO A 49 1.67 10.52 -3.68
CA PRO A 49 2.89 11.23 -4.01
C PRO A 49 3.43 10.66 -5.31
N LYS A 50 3.48 11.47 -6.37
CA LYS A 50 4.12 11.10 -7.65
C LYS A 50 5.65 11.16 -7.50
N SER A 51 6.16 10.59 -6.41
CA SER A 51 7.60 10.45 -6.18
C SER A 51 8.08 9.31 -7.09
N PRO A 52 8.98 9.55 -8.04
CA PRO A 52 9.50 8.51 -8.93
C PRO A 52 10.26 7.40 -8.18
N SER A 53 10.59 7.66 -6.91
CA SER A 53 11.30 6.78 -5.98
C SER A 53 10.38 5.77 -5.26
N LEU A 54 9.06 5.91 -5.39
CA LEU A 54 8.08 5.13 -4.62
C LEU A 54 7.11 4.38 -5.53
N PHE A 55 7.02 3.07 -5.34
CA PHE A 55 6.00 2.25 -5.99
C PHE A 55 4.70 2.28 -5.19
N VAL A 56 3.88 3.32 -5.38
CA VAL A 56 2.59 3.40 -4.70
C VAL A 56 1.52 2.63 -5.47
N SER A 57 1.08 1.50 -4.91
CA SER A 57 -0.08 0.74 -5.40
C SER A 57 -1.32 1.02 -4.56
N ALA A 58 -1.82 2.26 -4.62
CA ALA A 58 -3.07 2.61 -3.95
C ALA A 58 -4.27 2.05 -4.75
N ASP A 59 -4.72 0.84 -4.43
CA ASP A 59 -6.00 0.30 -4.91
C ASP A 59 -7.22 0.94 -4.22
N GLY A 60 -7.01 2.03 -3.46
CA GLY A 60 -8.02 2.69 -2.65
C GLY A 60 -8.47 4.04 -3.17
N LEU A 61 -9.80 4.16 -3.28
CA LEU A 61 -10.60 5.38 -3.38
C LEU A 61 -9.90 6.58 -4.04
N THR A 62 -9.89 6.54 -5.36
CA THR A 62 -9.40 7.63 -6.21
C THR A 62 -10.47 8.66 -6.55
N LYS A 63 -11.74 8.43 -6.14
CA LYS A 63 -12.91 9.24 -6.53
C LYS A 63 -14.00 9.22 -5.46
N ALA A 64 -14.76 10.33 -5.37
CA ALA A 64 -16.01 10.40 -4.61
C ALA A 64 -17.09 9.46 -5.19
N GLY A 65 -18.02 9.00 -4.34
CA GLY A 65 -19.20 8.21 -4.72
C GLY A 65 -19.30 6.76 -4.19
N PRO A 66 -18.20 6.00 -4.00
CA PRO A 66 -18.31 4.67 -3.37
C PRO A 66 -18.62 4.79 -1.87
N ARG A 67 -19.49 3.93 -1.34
CA ARG A 67 -19.66 3.76 0.11
C ARG A 67 -18.48 2.96 0.67
N VAL A 68 -17.80 3.51 1.67
CA VAL A 68 -16.75 2.82 2.41
C VAL A 68 -17.33 2.03 3.57
N ARG A 69 -16.70 0.91 3.90
CA ARG A 69 -17.02 0.15 5.11
C ARG A 69 -15.96 0.42 6.16
N TYR A 70 -16.36 0.28 7.42
CA TYR A 70 -15.42 0.22 8.53
C TYR A 70 -14.40 -0.91 8.29
N THR A 71 -13.12 -0.62 8.44
CA THR A 71 -12.07 -1.61 8.18
C THR A 71 -11.93 -2.55 9.38
N ILE A 72 -12.17 -3.84 9.13
CA ILE A 72 -12.02 -4.92 10.11
C ILE A 72 -10.93 -5.92 9.73
N ASP A 73 -10.49 -5.90 8.46
CA ASP A 73 -9.50 -6.80 7.89
C ASP A 73 -8.84 -6.18 6.64
N LEU A 74 -7.91 -6.91 6.02
CA LEU A 74 -7.20 -6.46 4.81
C LEU A 74 -8.10 -6.37 3.56
N THR A 75 -9.24 -7.05 3.53
CA THR A 75 -10.17 -7.03 2.39
C THR A 75 -11.12 -5.83 2.45
N THR A 76 -11.34 -5.30 3.65
CA THR A 76 -12.09 -4.08 3.95
C THR A 76 -11.19 -2.85 4.10
N ALA A 77 -9.87 -3.04 4.01
CA ALA A 77 -8.92 -1.94 3.87
C ALA A 77 -9.11 -1.28 2.52
N SER A 78 -8.95 0.04 2.49
CA SER A 78 -9.21 0.80 1.27
C SER A 78 -8.12 0.60 0.24
N GLY A 79 -6.88 0.44 0.70
CA GLY A 79 -5.75 0.19 -0.15
C GLY A 79 -4.48 0.04 0.66
N VAL A 80 -3.38 -0.08 -0.05
CA VAL A 80 -2.06 -0.21 0.52
C VAL A 80 -1.11 0.75 -0.17
N VAL A 81 -0.20 1.34 0.58
CA VAL A 81 0.92 2.10 0.03
C VAL A 81 2.17 1.29 0.33
N VAL A 82 2.89 0.94 -0.72
CA VAL A 82 4.16 0.21 -0.59
C VAL A 82 5.28 1.19 -0.87
N LEU A 83 6.20 1.33 0.08
CA LEU A 83 7.37 2.20 -0.04
C LEU A 83 8.57 1.30 -0.20
N ILE A 84 9.35 1.48 -1.27
CA ILE A 84 10.55 0.68 -1.51
C ILE A 84 11.62 1.61 -2.06
N HIS A 85 12.76 1.66 -1.37
CA HIS A 85 13.90 2.47 -1.79
C HIS A 85 15.22 1.85 -1.28
N PRO A 86 16.36 1.96 -2.01
CA PRO A 86 17.65 1.47 -1.51
C PRO A 86 18.09 2.13 -0.20
N ASP A 87 17.79 3.42 -0.05
CA ASP A 87 18.08 4.23 1.14
C ASP A 87 16.90 4.21 2.12
N SER A 88 17.14 3.76 3.36
CA SER A 88 16.16 3.69 4.43
C SER A 88 15.69 5.06 4.90
N ASP A 89 16.53 6.08 4.83
CA ASP A 89 16.20 7.42 5.33
C ASP A 89 15.14 8.07 4.43
N ILE A 90 15.17 7.76 3.14
CA ILE A 90 14.12 8.16 2.19
C ILE A 90 12.80 7.47 2.50
N VAL A 91 12.81 6.18 2.85
CA VAL A 91 11.58 5.47 3.27
C VAL A 91 10.99 6.11 4.52
N GLN A 92 11.82 6.41 5.52
CA GLN A 92 11.38 7.04 6.76
C GLN A 92 10.87 8.48 6.56
N LEU A 93 11.55 9.26 5.71
CA LEU A 93 11.11 10.61 5.36
C LEU A 93 9.71 10.57 4.74
N GLU A 94 9.48 9.67 3.78
CA GLU A 94 8.20 9.52 3.10
C GLU A 94 7.11 9.04 4.05
N LEU A 95 7.40 8.08 4.95
CA LEU A 95 6.49 7.66 6.02
C LEU A 95 6.03 8.83 6.89
N ASN A 96 6.94 9.74 7.25
CA ASN A 96 6.60 10.94 8.03
C ASN A 96 5.72 11.93 7.25
N PHE A 97 5.80 11.94 5.91
CA PHE A 97 4.93 12.75 5.07
C PHE A 97 3.53 12.14 4.90
N PHE A 98 3.36 10.82 5.04
CA PHE A 98 2.05 10.15 5.02
C PHE A 98 1.22 10.50 6.25
N THR A 99 0.68 11.72 6.29
CA THR A 99 -0.42 12.11 7.18
C THR A 99 -1.71 12.05 6.37
N ILE A 100 -2.24 10.85 6.14
CA ILE A 100 -3.54 10.69 5.50
C ILE A 100 -4.60 11.08 6.51
N LYS A 101 -5.38 12.11 6.18
CA LYS A 101 -6.57 12.47 6.95
C LYS A 101 -7.70 11.52 6.56
N ASN A 102 -8.58 11.19 7.52
CA ASN A 102 -9.78 10.42 7.22
C ASN A 102 -10.56 11.11 6.07
N PRO A 103 -11.15 10.32 5.14
CA PRO A 103 -12.02 10.88 4.11
C PRO A 103 -13.21 11.59 4.76
N VAL A 104 -13.77 12.57 4.04
CA VAL A 104 -15.02 13.20 4.47
C VAL A 104 -16.16 12.30 4.02
N LEU A 105 -16.91 11.79 4.99
CA LEU A 105 -18.05 10.91 4.77
C LEU A 105 -19.36 11.71 4.94
N ASP A 106 -20.38 11.35 4.18
CA ASP A 106 -21.74 11.81 4.45
C ASP A 106 -22.30 11.07 5.69
N GLU A 107 -22.73 11.81 6.71
CA GLU A 107 -23.32 11.28 7.95
C GLU A 107 -24.76 10.76 7.75
N THR A 108 -25.30 10.82 6.53
CA THR A 108 -26.72 10.54 6.29
C THR A 108 -26.98 9.06 5.91
N LYS A 109 -27.37 8.29 6.94
CA LYS A 109 -28.02 6.94 6.97
C LYS A 109 -27.16 5.67 7.00
#